data_AF-A0A957GMP4-F1
#
_entry.id   AF-A0A957GMP4-F1
#
_cell.length_a   1.000
_cell.length_b   1.000
_cell.length_c   1.000
_cell.angle_alpha   90.00
_cell.angle_beta   90.00
_cell.angle_gamma   90.00
#
_symmetry.space_group_name_H-M   'P 1'
#
loop_
_entity.id
_entity.type
_entity.pdbx_description
1 polymer ?
#
loop_
_entity_poly.entity_id
_entity_poly.type
_entity_poly.pdbx_seq_one_letter_code
_entity_poly.pdbx_strand_id
1 'polypeptide(L)'
;MSRNIVILEGDQTGQELLVETLRVLAPDVIRAELNFLHYDLSLQNRRQTNNAVVYEAGKALREHKLGLKAATITPETKNDVGSPNRILREEMDAEVILRTGRRIPGVPSIAGVYAPITVVRMARDDAYGAKEWR
;
A
#
# COMPACT_ATOMS: atom_id res chain seq x y z
N MET A 1 -9.03 -23.43 4.34
CA MET A 1 -7.87 -22.70 4.92
C MET A 1 -8.16 -21.22 4.77
N SER A 2 -8.15 -20.48 5.88
CA SER A 2 -8.32 -19.02 5.89
C SER A 2 -7.10 -18.34 5.26
N ARG A 3 -7.31 -17.36 4.39
CA ARG A 3 -6.21 -16.65 3.73
C ARG A 3 -5.79 -15.45 4.59
N ASN A 4 -4.48 -15.32 4.84
CA ASN A 4 -3.94 -14.16 5.56
C ASN A 4 -3.81 -12.97 4.61
N ILE A 5 -4.23 -11.79 5.06
CA ILE A 5 -4.00 -10.51 4.39
C ILE A 5 -3.24 -9.61 5.36
N VAL A 6 -2.11 -9.08 4.90
CA VAL A 6 -1.33 -8.12 5.67
C VAL A 6 -1.98 -6.74 5.56
N ILE A 7 -2.44 -6.20 6.67
CA ILE A 7 -3.08 -4.88 6.75
C ILE A 7 -2.04 -3.87 7.22
N LEU A 8 -1.76 -2.90 6.35
CA LEU A 8 -0.83 -1.82 6.62
C LEU A 8 -1.63 -0.54 6.91
N GLU A 9 -1.79 -0.25 8.19
CA GLU A 9 -2.48 0.95 8.67
C GLU A 9 -1.66 2.20 8.34
N GLY A 10 -2.32 3.35 8.31
CA GLY A 10 -1.71 4.58 7.83
C GLY A 10 -2.18 5.80 8.59
N ASP A 11 -2.27 6.91 7.89
CA ASP A 11 -2.49 8.21 8.50
C ASP A 11 -3.79 8.85 7.99
N GLN A 12 -4.46 9.61 8.88
CA GLN A 12 -5.59 10.49 8.56
C GLN A 12 -6.69 9.78 7.75
N THR A 13 -7.25 10.45 6.73
CA THR A 13 -8.27 9.88 5.83
C THR A 13 -7.83 8.58 5.16
N GLY A 14 -6.52 8.35 5.01
CA GLY A 14 -6.01 7.05 4.54
C GLY A 14 -6.39 5.90 5.46
N GLN A 15 -6.32 6.13 6.77
CA GLN A 15 -6.71 5.16 7.78
C GLN A 15 -8.23 4.98 7.84
N GLU A 16 -8.99 6.07 7.76
CA GLU A 16 -10.46 6.02 7.74
C GLU A 16 -10.96 5.17 6.56
N LEU A 17 -10.42 5.40 5.36
CA LEU A 17 -10.76 4.62 4.17
C LEU A 17 -10.36 3.14 4.28
N LEU A 18 -9.28 2.83 5.01
CA LEU A 18 -8.88 1.45 5.27
C LEU A 18 -9.90 0.75 6.18
N VAL A 19 -10.31 1.40 7.27
CA VAL A 19 -11.35 0.87 8.17
C VAL A 19 -12.63 0.57 7.39
N GLU A 20 -13.05 1.50 6.52
CA GLU A 20 -14.18 1.31 5.62
C GLU A 20 -14.02 0.14 4.66
N THR A 21 -12.82 -0.03 4.12
CA THR A 21 -12.50 -1.15 3.21
C THR A 21 -12.56 -2.49 3.93
N LEU A 22 -12.17 -2.57 5.20
CA LEU A 22 -12.28 -3.82 5.96
C LEU A 22 -13.74 -4.25 6.19
N ARG A 23 -14.68 -3.29 6.27
CA ARG A 23 -16.11 -3.60 6.39
C ARG A 23 -16.64 -4.34 5.16
N VAL A 24 -16.19 -3.96 3.96
CA VAL A 24 -16.61 -4.65 2.72
C VAL A 24 -15.91 -5.99 2.51
N LEU A 25 -14.83 -6.27 3.27
CA LEU A 25 -14.12 -7.55 3.26
C LEU A 25 -14.56 -8.48 4.39
N ALA A 26 -15.53 -8.09 5.20
CA ALA A 26 -16.01 -8.89 6.32
C ALA A 26 -16.58 -10.23 5.82
N PRO A 27 -16.36 -11.36 6.54
CA PRO A 27 -16.78 -12.68 6.09
C PRO A 27 -18.26 -12.81 5.78
N ASP A 28 -19.13 -12.10 6.49
CA ASP A 28 -20.57 -12.04 6.26
C ASP A 28 -20.95 -11.32 4.95
N VAL A 29 -20.10 -10.42 4.47
CA VAL A 29 -20.25 -9.72 3.19
C VAL A 29 -19.73 -10.56 2.03
N ILE A 30 -18.47 -11.03 2.12
CA ILE A 30 -17.79 -11.72 1.01
C ILE A 30 -17.96 -13.24 1.01
N ARG A 31 -18.52 -13.81 2.09
CA ARG A 31 -18.73 -15.25 2.31
C ARG A 31 -17.43 -16.07 2.27
N ALA A 32 -16.34 -15.49 2.76
CA ALA A 32 -15.03 -16.11 2.83
C ALA A 32 -14.29 -15.71 4.12
N GLU A 33 -13.65 -16.70 4.75
CA GLU A 33 -12.85 -16.50 5.96
C GLU A 33 -11.49 -15.87 5.61
N LEU A 34 -11.23 -14.70 6.18
CA LEU A 34 -9.97 -13.96 6.04
C LEU A 34 -9.38 -13.69 7.42
N ASN A 35 -8.06 -13.82 7.52
CA ASN A 35 -7.32 -13.39 8.70
C ASN A 35 -6.56 -12.11 8.37
N PHE A 36 -6.66 -11.10 9.24
CA PHE A 36 -5.97 -9.83 9.07
C PHE A 36 -4.78 -9.73 10.02
N LEU A 37 -3.60 -9.46 9.46
CA LEU A 37 -2.36 -9.24 10.21
C LEU A 37 -2.04 -7.75 10.16
N HIS A 38 -2.24 -7.05 11.27
CA HIS A 38 -2.16 -5.59 11.33
C HIS A 38 -0.74 -5.09 11.64
N TYR A 39 -0.32 -4.07 10.89
CA TYR A 39 0.92 -3.33 11.11
C TYR A 39 0.62 -1.83 11.06
N ASP A 40 0.94 -1.12 12.13
CA ASP A 40 0.77 0.33 12.23
C ASP A 40 1.91 1.06 11.52
N LEU A 41 1.66 1.54 10.29
CA LEU A 41 2.63 2.36 9.53
C LEU A 41 2.33 3.87 9.66
N SER A 42 1.59 4.30 10.68
CA SER A 42 1.45 5.72 11.01
C SER A 42 2.81 6.39 11.16
N LEU A 43 2.87 7.68 10.87
CA LEU A 43 4.10 8.46 11.00
C LEU A 43 4.65 8.40 12.43
N GLN A 44 3.76 8.44 13.43
CA GLN A 44 4.16 8.36 14.83
C GLN A 44 4.83 7.03 15.15
N ASN A 45 4.21 5.90 14.81
CA ASN A 45 4.77 4.59 15.12
C ASN A 45 6.08 4.35 14.35
N ARG A 46 6.13 4.74 13.07
CA ARG A 46 7.37 4.65 12.27
C ARG A 46 8.53 5.42 12.89
N ARG A 47 8.28 6.62 13.42
CA ARG A 47 9.30 7.40 14.15
C ARG A 47 9.73 6.69 15.43
N GLN A 48 8.79 6.17 16.21
CA GLN A 48 9.06 5.44 17.46
C GLN A 48 9.89 4.17 17.22
N THR A 49 9.58 3.42 16.16
CA THR A 49 10.26 2.16 15.84
C THR A 49 11.43 2.32 14.88
N ASN A 50 11.78 3.55 14.48
CA ASN A 50 12.74 3.83 13.41
C ASN A 50 12.53 2.96 12.14
N ASN A 51 11.28 2.93 11.65
CA ASN A 51 10.80 2.09 10.56
C ASN A 51 10.86 0.56 10.75
N ALA A 52 11.23 0.01 11.92
CA ALA A 52 11.23 -1.45 12.15
C ALA A 52 9.88 -2.11 11.77
N VAL A 53 8.75 -1.48 12.12
CA VAL A 53 7.41 -1.94 11.74
C VAL A 53 7.20 -2.06 10.22
N VAL A 54 7.84 -1.21 9.42
CA VAL A 54 7.76 -1.23 7.95
C VAL A 54 8.51 -2.44 7.38
N TYR A 55 9.65 -2.78 7.98
CA TYR A 55 10.44 -3.96 7.59
C TYR A 55 9.75 -5.27 7.99
N GLU A 56 9.14 -5.31 9.17
CA GLU A 56 8.33 -6.44 9.63
C GLU A 56 7.12 -6.66 8.71
N ALA A 57 6.40 -5.59 8.39
CA ALA A 57 5.34 -5.60 7.39
C ALA A 57 5.83 -6.11 6.02
N GLY A 58 7.00 -5.65 5.56
CA GLY A 58 7.61 -6.12 4.31
C GLY A 58 7.90 -7.62 4.30
N LYS A 59 8.40 -8.17 5.42
CA LYS A 59 8.59 -9.62 5.59
C LYS A 59 7.26 -10.39 5.54
N ALA A 60 6.24 -9.90 6.24
CA ALA A 60 4.92 -10.52 6.24
C ALA A 60 4.28 -10.50 4.84
N LEU A 61 4.46 -9.42 4.08
CA LEU A 61 4.01 -9.33 2.69
C LEU A 61 4.71 -10.36 1.79
N ARG A 62 6.02 -10.55 1.96
CA ARG A 62 6.77 -11.60 1.25
C ARG A 62 6.26 -12.99 1.60
N GLU A 63 5.87 -13.23 2.85
CA GLU A 63 5.37 -14.53 3.30
C GLU A 63 3.94 -14.81 2.79
N HIS A 64 3.02 -13.87 3.00
CA HIS A 64 1.59 -14.08 2.74
C HIS A 64 1.13 -13.65 1.34
N LYS A 65 1.98 -12.95 0.57
CA LYS A 65 1.78 -12.55 -0.83
C LYS A 65 0.55 -11.68 -1.11
N LEU A 66 -0.12 -11.18 -0.07
CA LEU A 66 -1.31 -10.35 -0.19
C LEU A 66 -1.33 -9.34 0.95
N GLY A 67 -1.53 -8.07 0.60
CA GLY A 67 -1.71 -7.02 1.58
C GLY A 67 -2.56 -5.88 1.08
N LEU A 68 -3.12 -5.14 2.03
CA LEU A 68 -3.93 -3.96 1.83
C LEU A 68 -3.29 -2.82 2.62
N LYS A 69 -3.12 -1.66 1.98
CA LYS A 69 -2.35 -0.55 2.55
C LYS A 69 -3.13 0.76 2.52
N ALA A 70 -3.20 1.42 3.67
CA ALA A 70 -3.64 2.80 3.79
C ALA A 70 -2.62 3.80 3.23
N ALA A 71 -3.09 5.00 2.90
CA ALA A 71 -2.20 6.13 2.62
C ALA A 71 -1.40 6.50 3.89
N THR A 72 -0.14 6.87 3.72
CA THR A 72 0.80 7.18 4.81
C THR A 72 1.52 8.49 4.51
N ILE A 73 1.75 9.30 5.54
CA ILE A 73 2.52 10.53 5.44
C ILE A 73 4.01 10.19 5.23
N THR A 74 4.62 10.85 4.25
CA THR A 74 6.08 10.88 4.11
C THR A 74 6.56 12.25 4.61
N PRO A 75 7.37 12.33 5.68
CA PRO A 75 7.86 13.61 6.18
C PRO A 75 8.83 14.25 5.18
N GLU A 76 8.82 15.58 5.11
CA GLU A 76 9.70 16.35 4.21
C GLU A 76 11.11 16.58 4.77
N THR A 77 11.28 16.40 6.08
CA THR A 77 12.56 16.65 6.77
C THR A 77 13.60 15.59 6.38
N LYS A 78 14.77 16.04 5.89
CA LYS A 78 15.85 15.17 5.36
C LYS A 78 16.39 14.10 6.31
N ASN A 79 16.17 14.21 7.62
CA ASN A 79 16.68 13.28 8.64
C ASN A 79 15.56 12.54 9.40
N ASP A 80 14.38 12.45 8.81
CA ASP A 80 13.24 11.73 9.38
C ASP A 80 13.01 10.38 8.65
N VAL A 81 12.02 9.62 9.10
CA VAL A 81 11.63 8.35 8.52
C VAL A 81 11.19 8.53 7.06
N GLY A 82 12.03 8.11 6.10
CA GLY A 82 11.75 8.21 4.67
C GLY A 82 10.52 7.40 4.22
N SER A 83 10.13 7.52 2.94
CA SER A 83 8.87 6.95 2.43
C SER A 83 8.74 5.44 2.71
N PRO A 84 7.66 4.98 3.38
CA PRO A 84 7.46 3.56 3.67
C PRO A 84 7.15 2.78 2.40
N ASN A 85 6.56 3.43 1.39
CA ASN A 85 6.29 2.81 0.09
C ASN A 85 7.56 2.38 -0.63
N ARG A 86 8.66 3.11 -0.46
CA ARG A 86 9.97 2.72 -1.03
C ARG A 86 10.51 1.48 -0.32
N ILE A 87 10.57 1.52 1.01
CA ILE A 87 11.04 0.40 1.84
C ILE A 87 10.23 -0.87 1.54
N LEU A 88 8.90 -0.76 1.48
CA LEU A 88 8.04 -1.91 1.20
C LEU A 88 8.31 -2.52 -0.18
N ARG A 89 8.54 -1.72 -1.23
CA ARG A 89 8.86 -2.23 -2.59
C ARG A 89 10.21 -2.95 -2.63
N GLU A 90 11.21 -2.40 -1.94
CA GLU A 90 12.52 -3.03 -1.79
C GLU A 90 12.37 -4.36 -1.05
N GLU A 91 11.70 -4.35 0.11
CA GLU A 91 11.48 -5.55 0.91
C GLU A 91 10.65 -6.60 0.17
N MET A 92 9.56 -6.25 -0.51
CA MET A 92 8.73 -7.26 -1.18
C MET A 92 9.28 -7.76 -2.51
N ASP A 93 10.47 -7.30 -2.90
CA ASP A 93 11.05 -7.58 -4.21
C ASP A 93 10.12 -7.18 -5.38
N ALA A 94 9.45 -6.03 -5.25
CA ALA A 94 8.46 -5.59 -6.24
C ALA A 94 9.13 -5.23 -7.57
N GLU A 95 8.67 -5.82 -8.66
CA GLU A 95 9.13 -5.53 -10.02
C GLU A 95 8.28 -4.48 -10.72
N VAL A 96 6.97 -4.50 -10.49
CA VAL A 96 5.99 -3.74 -11.25
C VAL A 96 4.93 -3.11 -10.34
N ILE A 97 4.54 -1.88 -10.66
CA ILE A 97 3.36 -1.20 -10.16
C ILE A 97 2.30 -1.25 -11.26
N LEU A 98 1.22 -1.98 -11.00
CA LEU A 98 0.05 -2.02 -11.88
C LEU A 98 -0.98 -0.98 -11.44
N ARG A 99 -1.40 -0.12 -12.36
CA ARG A 99 -2.50 0.83 -12.13
C ARG A 99 -3.62 0.52 -13.11
N THR A 100 -4.74 0.03 -12.61
CA THR A 100 -5.91 -0.28 -13.43
C THR A 100 -7.04 0.69 -13.11
N GLY A 101 -7.45 1.46 -14.11
CA GLY A 101 -8.65 2.27 -14.07
C GLY A 101 -9.80 1.56 -14.77
N ARG A 102 -10.98 1.54 -14.14
CA ARG A 102 -12.22 1.10 -14.76
C ARG A 102 -13.32 2.12 -14.52
N ARG A 103 -14.27 2.19 -15.44
CA ARG A 103 -15.45 3.04 -15.27
C ARG A 103 -16.31 2.54 -14.12
N ILE A 104 -16.77 3.47 -13.27
CA ILE A 104 -17.80 3.22 -12.27
C ILE A 104 -19.14 3.67 -12.89
N PRO A 105 -20.16 2.80 -12.98
CA PRO A 105 -21.48 3.20 -13.46
C PRO A 105 -22.03 4.39 -12.67
N GLY A 106 -22.60 5.38 -13.37
CA GLY A 106 -23.12 6.61 -12.76
C GLY A 106 -22.07 7.71 -12.50
N VAL A 107 -20.76 7.43 -12.63
CA VAL A 107 -19.71 8.44 -12.53
C VAL A 107 -19.34 8.95 -13.93
N PRO A 108 -19.40 10.27 -14.21
CA PRO A 108 -18.99 10.83 -15.49
C PRO A 108 -17.51 10.56 -15.79
N SER A 109 -17.21 10.11 -17.01
CA SER A 109 -15.84 9.93 -17.50
C SER A 109 -15.32 11.20 -18.18
N ILE A 110 -14.03 11.48 -18.02
CA ILE A 110 -13.34 12.55 -18.75
C ILE A 110 -12.91 12.02 -20.13
N ALA A 111 -12.99 12.88 -21.16
CA ALA A 111 -12.40 12.65 -22.48
C ALA A 111 -12.79 11.31 -23.17
N GLY A 112 -14.02 10.83 -22.97
CA GLY A 112 -14.49 9.61 -23.62
C GLY A 112 -13.79 8.32 -23.17
N VAL A 113 -13.17 8.31 -21.99
CA VAL A 113 -12.56 7.11 -21.41
C VAL A 113 -13.66 6.16 -20.92
N TYR A 114 -14.03 5.21 -21.77
CA TYR A 114 -15.06 4.21 -21.47
C TYR A 114 -14.52 2.79 -21.27
N ALA A 115 -13.38 2.47 -21.88
CA ALA A 115 -12.73 1.17 -21.75
C ALA A 115 -11.83 1.14 -20.49
N PRO A 116 -11.64 -0.02 -19.85
CA PRO A 116 -10.63 -0.19 -18.82
C PRO A 116 -9.22 0.12 -19.37
N ILE A 117 -8.41 0.83 -18.59
CA ILE A 117 -7.03 1.16 -18.92
C ILE A 117 -6.13 0.62 -17.83
N THR A 118 -5.07 -0.09 -18.23
CA THR A 118 -4.03 -0.58 -17.33
C THR A 118 -2.70 0.03 -17.70
N VAL A 119 -2.05 0.68 -16.73
CA VAL A 119 -0.70 1.22 -16.85
C VAL A 119 0.24 0.37 -16.03
N VAL A 120 1.28 -0.13 -16.68
CA VAL A 120 2.38 -0.87 -16.07
C VAL A 120 3.54 0.09 -15.89
N ARG A 121 3.96 0.29 -14.64
CA ARG A 121 5.16 1.08 -14.31
C ARG A 121 6.18 0.18 -13.63
N MET A 122 7.43 0.25 -14.03
CA MET A 122 8.51 -0.46 -13.32
C MET A 122 8.60 0.06 -11.88
N ALA A 123 8.61 -0.85 -10.91
CA ALA A 123 8.77 -0.54 -9.49
C ALA A 123 10.26 -0.32 -9.11
N ARG A 124 11.17 -0.73 -10.02
CA ARG A 124 12.63 -0.63 -9.91
C ARG A 124 13.22 0.13 -11.10
N ASP A 125 14.49 0.51 -10.95
CA ASP A 125 15.35 1.08 -12.00
C ASP A 125 14.96 2.46 -12.54
N ASP A 126 14.04 3.15 -11.86
CA ASP A 126 13.67 4.55 -12.12
C ASP A 126 14.67 5.50 -11.42
N ALA A 127 14.80 6.74 -11.90
CA ALA A 127 15.75 7.75 -11.42
C ALA A 127 15.68 8.03 -9.89
N TYR A 128 14.59 7.62 -9.23
CA TYR A 128 14.43 7.66 -7.77
C TYR A 128 15.46 6.82 -6.99
N GLY A 129 16.10 5.82 -7.61
CA GLY A 129 17.19 5.03 -7.03
C GLY A 129 18.59 5.50 -7.43
N ALA A 130 18.70 6.49 -8.32
CA ALA A 130 19.99 6.98 -8.77
C ALA A 130 20.68 7.77 -7.65
N LYS A 131 21.92 7.40 -7.31
CA LYS A 131 22.81 8.29 -6.56
C LYS A 131 23.19 9.45 -7.47
N GLU A 132 22.40 10.51 -7.45
CA GLU A 132 22.75 11.76 -8.11
C GLU A 132 23.86 12.44 -7.30
N TRP A 133 25.07 12.43 -7.86
CA TRP A 133 26.18 13.25 -7.38
C TRP A 133 26.14 14.58 -8.13
N ARG A 134 26.37 15.69 -7.42
CA ARG A 134 26.68 16.98 -8.03
C ARG A 134 28.18 17.11 -8.24
#